data_AF-A0A1B0ZKI4-F1
#
_entry.id   AF-A0A1B0ZKI4-F1
#
_cell.length_a   1.000
_cell.length_b   1.000
_cell.length_c   1.000
_cell.angle_alpha   90.00
_cell.angle_beta   90.00
_cell.angle_gamma   90.00
#
_symmetry.space_group_name_H-M   'P 1'
#
loop_
_entity.id
_entity.type
_entity.pdbx_description
1 polymer ?
#
loop_
_entity_poly.entity_id
_entity_poly.type
_entity_poly.pdbx_seq_one_letter_code
_entity_poly.pdbx_strand_id
1 'polypeptide(L)'
;MTATKYLARALTVTLAAGALVTSAASCGAMNESRKDKEATSSSSSSAATPGTPAESASDSEADGSHGATEPDDKQSPTSSNGSDAGSPQGIPESAHAKLDPTPLTAEEMKKGQQLPQDLVLKLFEGEYEQACGMLVFAKNGDLLRADVPELKSLCAQELEENIQKGEISSMPKEKIMEDSDPKRFTLHDNGDGTATFERDGEVSGEKLVRLDDGSLRILIEGF
;
A
#
# COMPACT_ATOMS: atom_id res chain seq x y z
N MET A 1 -7.59 -52.35 -0.38
CA MET A 1 -6.26 -51.71 -0.34
C MET A 1 -6.23 -50.63 -1.41
N THR A 2 -6.36 -49.35 -1.02
CA THR A 2 -6.01 -48.23 -1.90
C THR A 2 -5.55 -47.10 -0.98
N ALA A 3 -4.26 -46.79 -1.03
CA ALA A 3 -3.58 -45.89 -0.10
C ALA A 3 -3.71 -44.43 -0.52
N THR A 4 -4.28 -43.62 0.36
CA THR A 4 -4.30 -42.16 0.28
C THR A 4 -2.90 -41.64 0.60
N LYS A 5 -2.20 -41.06 -0.39
CA LYS A 5 -0.93 -40.37 -0.16
C LYS A 5 -1.21 -38.89 0.11
N TYR A 6 -1.18 -38.52 1.38
CA TYR A 6 -1.09 -37.13 1.81
C TYR A 6 0.32 -36.61 1.55
N LEU A 7 0.45 -35.62 0.68
CA LEU A 7 1.69 -34.88 0.43
C LEU A 7 1.76 -33.70 1.40
N ALA A 8 2.26 -33.96 2.61
CA ALA A 8 2.67 -32.91 3.53
C ALA A 8 3.97 -32.29 2.99
N ARG A 9 3.89 -31.05 2.47
CA ARG A 9 5.08 -30.24 2.18
C ARG A 9 5.59 -29.66 3.49
N ALA A 10 6.69 -30.20 3.99
CA ALA A 10 7.43 -29.64 5.11
C ALA A 10 8.18 -28.37 4.66
N LEU A 11 7.88 -27.24 5.29
CA LEU A 11 8.65 -26.00 5.18
C LEU A 11 9.91 -26.13 6.04
N THR A 12 11.08 -26.27 5.40
CA THR A 12 12.38 -26.22 6.07
C THR A 12 12.83 -24.78 6.24
N VAL A 13 12.78 -24.26 7.47
CA VAL A 13 13.45 -23.02 7.88
C VAL A 13 14.95 -23.29 7.99
N THR A 14 15.75 -22.71 7.10
CA THR A 14 17.21 -22.79 7.18
C THR A 14 17.72 -21.62 8.02
N LEU A 15 18.16 -21.92 9.24
CA LEU A 15 18.76 -20.98 10.18
C LEU A 15 20.22 -20.74 9.73
N ALA A 16 20.45 -19.67 8.97
CA ALA A 16 21.80 -19.27 8.59
C ALA A 16 22.46 -18.48 9.73
N ALA A 17 23.30 -19.18 10.51
CA ALA A 17 24.18 -18.56 11.48
C ALA A 17 25.32 -17.83 10.74
N GLY A 18 25.20 -16.50 10.60
CA GLY A 18 26.28 -15.64 10.14
C GLY A 18 27.10 -15.13 11.33
N ALA A 19 28.22 -15.78 11.61
CA ALA A 19 29.28 -15.20 12.43
C ALA A 19 30.23 -14.41 11.51
N LEU A 20 30.35 -13.10 11.72
CA LEU A 20 31.52 -12.34 11.27
C LEU A 20 32.06 -11.44 12.39
N VAL A 21 33.38 -11.40 12.36
CA VAL A 21 34.32 -11.12 13.44
C VAL A 21 34.60 -9.63 13.60
N THR A 22 34.92 -9.28 14.84
CA THR A 22 35.47 -8.01 15.34
C THR A 22 36.62 -7.42 14.49
N SER A 23 36.59 -6.10 14.30
CA SER A 23 37.77 -5.22 14.15
C SER A 23 37.29 -3.80 14.47
N ALA A 24 37.61 -3.23 15.62
CA ALA A 24 38.83 -2.49 15.94
C ALA A 24 38.56 -0.97 15.95
N ALA A 25 39.12 -0.33 16.97
CA ALA A 25 38.98 1.05 17.41
C ALA A 25 38.86 2.12 16.30
N SER A 26 37.98 3.10 16.55
CA SER A 26 38.36 4.49 16.34
C SER A 26 38.01 5.32 17.59
N CYS A 27 39.06 5.74 18.30
CA CYS A 27 39.04 6.93 19.13
C CYS A 27 39.11 8.14 18.20
N GLY A 28 38.12 9.02 18.28
CA GLY A 28 38.17 10.37 17.72
C GLY A 28 37.24 11.23 18.58
N ALA A 29 37.75 11.70 19.72
CA ALA A 29 38.22 13.07 19.87
C ALA A 29 37.06 14.08 19.87
N MET A 30 36.76 14.53 21.09
CA MET A 30 35.96 15.69 21.44
C MET A 30 36.35 16.90 20.57
N ASN A 31 35.37 17.63 20.04
CA ASN A 31 35.53 19.06 19.81
C ASN A 31 34.25 19.79 20.23
N GLU A 32 34.20 20.12 21.52
CA GLU A 32 33.50 21.31 21.98
C GLU A 32 34.24 22.53 21.43
N SER A 33 33.60 23.28 20.55
CA SER A 33 33.96 24.67 20.30
C SER A 33 32.74 25.53 20.62
N ARG A 34 32.73 26.06 21.85
CA ARG A 34 31.90 27.20 22.23
C ARG A 34 32.46 28.48 21.62
N LYS A 35 31.54 29.44 21.43
CA LYS A 35 31.65 30.91 21.47
C LYS A 35 31.84 31.71 20.17
N ASP A 36 30.76 32.46 19.92
CA ASP A 36 30.65 33.90 19.61
C ASP A 36 31.10 34.41 18.22
N LYS A 37 30.15 34.94 17.43
CA LYS A 37 29.86 36.40 17.35
C LYS A 37 28.92 36.73 16.18
N GLU A 38 27.96 37.61 16.47
CA GLU A 38 27.28 38.47 15.51
C GLU A 38 28.27 39.24 14.61
N ALA A 39 27.90 39.43 13.34
CA ALA A 39 28.08 40.71 12.65
C ALA A 39 27.20 40.76 11.38
N THR A 40 26.16 41.57 11.46
CA THR A 40 25.48 42.27 10.37
C THR A 40 26.45 42.81 9.32
N SER A 41 26.14 42.64 8.03
CA SER A 41 25.93 43.74 7.07
C SER A 41 25.78 43.27 5.61
N SER A 42 24.94 44.05 4.92
CA SER A 42 24.27 43.87 3.63
C SER A 42 25.16 44.03 2.40
N SER A 43 24.67 43.59 1.22
CA SER A 43 24.68 44.26 -0.12
C SER A 43 24.14 43.27 -1.18
N SER A 44 22.94 43.42 -1.79
CA SER A 44 22.58 44.19 -3.02
C SER A 44 23.44 43.81 -4.24
N SER A 45 23.01 43.49 -5.47
CA SER A 45 21.77 43.60 -6.28
C SER A 45 21.92 42.58 -7.44
N SER A 46 20.88 42.10 -8.14
CA SER A 46 20.31 42.77 -9.32
C SER A 46 19.15 41.96 -9.91
N ALA A 47 18.16 42.67 -10.44
CA ALA A 47 16.99 42.18 -11.15
C ALA A 47 17.26 41.93 -12.65
N ALA A 48 16.48 41.03 -13.25
CA ALA A 48 15.90 41.19 -14.59
C ALA A 48 14.81 40.12 -14.85
N THR A 49 13.58 40.57 -15.12
CA THR A 49 12.48 39.84 -15.81
C THR A 49 12.47 40.31 -17.29
N PRO A 50 11.53 39.92 -18.17
CA PRO A 50 10.85 38.65 -18.44
C PRO A 50 11.06 38.21 -19.91
N GLY A 51 10.60 37.02 -20.31
CA GLY A 51 10.56 36.64 -21.73
C GLY A 51 9.62 35.48 -22.03
N THR A 52 8.40 35.81 -22.47
CA THR A 52 7.59 35.00 -23.39
C THR A 52 7.34 35.89 -24.61
N PRO A 53 7.42 35.36 -25.84
CA PRO A 53 6.17 35.07 -26.54
C PRO A 53 6.19 33.77 -27.36
N ALA A 54 4.98 33.27 -27.60
CA ALA A 54 4.63 32.17 -28.48
C ALA A 54 4.53 32.62 -29.96
N GLU A 55 4.85 31.71 -30.88
CA GLU A 55 4.44 31.61 -32.29
C GLU A 55 4.78 30.17 -32.73
N SER A 56 4.24 29.51 -33.76
CA SER A 56 2.95 29.40 -34.46
C SER A 56 3.22 28.44 -35.63
N ALA A 57 2.14 27.92 -36.24
CA ALA A 57 2.05 27.22 -37.55
C ALA A 57 2.38 25.70 -37.58
N SER A 58 1.41 24.82 -37.92
CA SER A 58 0.84 24.52 -39.26
C SER A 58 1.84 23.78 -40.16
N ASP A 59 1.50 22.77 -40.96
CA ASP A 59 0.22 22.32 -41.50
C ASP A 59 0.33 20.87 -42.04
N SER A 60 -0.86 20.32 -42.23
CA SER A 60 -1.37 19.22 -43.06
C SER A 60 -0.49 18.55 -44.13
N GLU A 61 -0.68 17.23 -44.28
CA GLU A 61 -0.68 16.53 -45.57
C GLU A 61 -1.97 15.69 -45.69
N ALA A 62 -2.67 15.96 -46.80
CA ALA A 62 -3.82 15.32 -47.45
C ALA A 62 -3.49 13.86 -47.89
N ASP A 63 -4.32 13.02 -48.52
CA ASP A 63 -5.73 12.84 -48.88
C ASP A 63 -5.76 11.42 -49.51
N GLY A 64 -6.89 10.72 -49.48
CA GLY A 64 -6.98 9.38 -50.06
C GLY A 64 -8.37 8.78 -49.98
N SER A 65 -9.34 9.44 -50.60
CA SER A 65 -10.71 8.95 -50.81
C SER A 65 -10.78 7.84 -51.86
N HIS A 66 -11.60 6.81 -51.62
CA HIS A 66 -12.35 5.94 -52.56
C HIS A 66 -12.72 4.66 -51.77
N GLY A 67 -13.95 4.12 -51.72
CA GLY A 67 -15.23 4.37 -52.34
C GLY A 67 -16.19 3.29 -51.80
N ALA A 68 -17.49 3.61 -51.76
CA ALA A 68 -18.57 2.80 -51.22
C ALA A 68 -18.69 1.38 -51.82
N THR A 69 -19.33 0.44 -51.09
CA THR A 69 -20.60 -0.25 -51.47
C THR A 69 -20.89 -1.39 -50.45
N GLU A 70 -21.97 -1.25 -49.67
CA GLU A 70 -22.77 -2.37 -49.10
C GLU A 70 -23.76 -2.83 -50.20
N PRO A 71 -24.16 -4.11 -50.31
CA PRO A 71 -25.30 -4.58 -49.50
C PRO A 71 -25.40 -6.10 -49.20
N ASP A 72 -26.13 -6.38 -48.11
CA ASP A 72 -27.10 -7.45 -47.78
C ASP A 72 -26.91 -8.98 -47.98
N ASP A 73 -27.43 -9.66 -46.93
CA ASP A 73 -28.11 -10.96 -46.86
C ASP A 73 -27.34 -12.30 -47.01
N LYS A 74 -27.24 -13.06 -45.89
CA LYS A 74 -27.98 -14.32 -45.67
C LYS A 74 -27.67 -15.02 -44.32
N GLN A 75 -28.74 -15.42 -43.64
CA GLN A 75 -28.83 -16.26 -42.44
C GLN A 75 -28.03 -17.58 -42.48
N SER A 76 -27.48 -17.98 -41.32
CA SER A 76 -27.84 -19.26 -40.68
C SER A 76 -27.39 -19.34 -39.21
N PRO A 77 -28.07 -20.16 -38.38
CA PRO A 77 -28.14 -19.98 -36.93
C PRO A 77 -27.19 -20.91 -36.18
N THR A 78 -26.66 -20.44 -35.05
CA THR A 78 -26.16 -21.34 -34.00
C THR A 78 -26.58 -20.80 -32.64
N SER A 79 -27.71 -21.31 -32.14
CA SER A 79 -27.86 -21.52 -30.70
C SER A 79 -26.76 -22.48 -30.26
N SER A 80 -26.00 -22.13 -29.23
CA SER A 80 -25.62 -23.06 -28.16
C SER A 80 -24.89 -22.29 -27.07
N ASN A 81 -25.41 -22.42 -25.85
CA ASN A 81 -24.72 -22.23 -24.58
C ASN A 81 -23.19 -22.36 -24.71
N GLY A 82 -22.51 -21.23 -24.59
CA GLY A 82 -21.17 -21.20 -24.02
C GLY A 82 -21.33 -20.65 -22.61
N SER A 83 -21.50 -21.54 -21.64
CA SER A 83 -21.13 -21.23 -20.27
C SER A 83 -19.68 -20.79 -20.33
N ASP A 84 -19.44 -19.49 -20.29
CA ASP A 84 -18.11 -18.96 -20.03
C ASP A 84 -17.85 -19.27 -18.55
N ALA A 85 -17.44 -20.51 -18.30
CA ALA A 85 -16.84 -20.92 -17.06
C ALA A 85 -15.58 -20.06 -16.95
N GLY A 86 -15.75 -18.92 -16.28
CA GLY A 86 -14.76 -17.88 -16.16
C GLY A 86 -13.41 -18.50 -15.87
N SER A 87 -12.49 -18.29 -16.80
CA SER A 87 -11.06 -18.27 -16.46
C SER A 87 -10.90 -17.49 -15.15
N PRO A 88 -10.02 -17.90 -14.22
CA PRO A 88 -9.91 -17.27 -12.91
C PRO A 88 -9.80 -15.77 -13.14
N GLN A 89 -10.87 -15.04 -12.84
CA GLN A 89 -10.95 -13.63 -13.14
C GLN A 89 -9.77 -13.04 -12.37
N GLY A 90 -8.85 -12.41 -13.11
CA GLY A 90 -7.72 -11.72 -12.51
C GLY A 90 -8.22 -10.73 -11.47
N ILE A 91 -7.30 -10.23 -10.66
CA ILE A 91 -7.60 -9.16 -9.71
C ILE A 91 -8.29 -8.02 -10.49
N PRO A 92 -9.50 -7.59 -10.10
CA PRO A 92 -10.25 -6.61 -10.88
C PRO A 92 -9.48 -5.30 -10.94
N GLU A 93 -9.50 -4.62 -12.09
CA GLU A 93 -8.77 -3.36 -12.28
C GLU A 93 -9.16 -2.31 -11.23
N SER A 94 -10.43 -2.30 -10.82
CA SER A 94 -10.96 -1.44 -9.76
C SER A 94 -10.24 -1.61 -8.41
N ALA A 95 -9.67 -2.79 -8.13
CA ALA A 95 -8.92 -3.05 -6.90
C ALA A 95 -7.52 -2.44 -6.91
N HIS A 96 -6.95 -2.10 -8.07
CA HIS A 96 -5.62 -1.51 -8.12
C HIS A 96 -5.67 -0.08 -7.59
N ALA A 97 -4.78 0.22 -6.65
CA ALA A 97 -4.57 1.56 -6.11
C ALA A 97 -3.16 2.05 -6.43
N LYS A 98 -2.98 3.37 -6.38
CA LYS A 98 -1.68 3.99 -6.49
C LYS A 98 -1.34 4.70 -5.19
N LEU A 99 -0.06 4.77 -4.90
CA LEU A 99 0.48 5.55 -3.81
C LEU A 99 0.52 7.03 -4.21
N ASP A 100 0.10 7.92 -3.31
CA ASP A 100 0.44 9.34 -3.40
C ASP A 100 1.81 9.55 -2.76
N PRO A 101 2.86 9.88 -3.52
CA PRO A 101 4.24 9.93 -3.03
C PRO A 101 4.54 11.16 -2.18
N THR A 102 3.58 12.07 -1.99
CA THR A 102 3.78 13.27 -1.18
C THR A 102 4.16 12.86 0.26
N PRO A 103 5.02 13.60 0.99
CA PRO A 103 5.27 13.34 2.41
C PRO A 103 3.99 13.46 3.26
N LEU A 104 3.93 12.72 4.36
CA LEU A 104 2.75 12.71 5.23
C LEU A 104 2.74 13.94 6.14
N THR A 105 1.57 14.56 6.29
CA THR A 105 1.39 15.69 7.22
C THR A 105 1.28 15.21 8.66
N ALA A 106 1.56 16.08 9.63
CA ALA A 106 1.42 15.76 11.04
C ALA A 106 -0.01 15.32 11.43
N GLU A 107 -1.04 15.84 10.74
CA GLU A 107 -2.42 15.41 10.94
C GLU A 107 -2.67 14.00 10.43
N GLU A 108 -2.15 13.68 9.24
CA GLU A 108 -2.24 12.34 8.66
C GLU A 108 -1.49 11.31 9.49
N MET A 109 -0.30 11.66 10.01
CA MET A 109 0.45 10.81 10.93
C MET A 109 -0.34 10.54 12.21
N LYS A 110 -1.00 11.56 12.77
CA LYS A 110 -1.86 11.39 13.95
C LYS A 110 -3.09 10.53 13.67
N LYS A 111 -3.72 10.68 12.49
CA LYS A 111 -4.84 9.83 12.05
C LYS A 111 -4.38 8.39 11.83
N GLY A 112 -3.25 8.20 11.14
CA GLY A 112 -2.65 6.90 10.89
C GLY A 112 -2.34 6.12 12.17
N GLN A 113 -1.91 6.82 13.22
CA GLN A 113 -1.64 6.23 14.54
C GLN A 113 -2.90 5.63 15.19
N GLN A 114 -4.11 6.10 14.83
CA GLN A 114 -5.37 5.56 15.35
C GLN A 114 -5.83 4.31 14.60
N LEU A 115 -5.40 4.12 13.34
CA LEU A 115 -5.91 3.06 12.48
C LEU A 115 -5.78 1.64 13.07
N PRO A 116 -4.69 1.25 13.77
CA PRO A 116 -4.62 -0.07 14.39
C PRO A 116 -5.73 -0.32 15.42
N GLN A 117 -6.05 0.68 16.25
CA GLN A 117 -7.12 0.57 17.25
C GLN A 117 -8.49 0.52 16.57
N ASP A 118 -8.72 1.42 15.61
CA ASP A 118 -9.97 1.46 14.85
C ASP A 118 -10.21 0.14 14.11
N LEU A 119 -9.15 -0.47 13.55
CA LEU A 119 -9.22 -1.78 12.88
C LEU A 119 -9.65 -2.86 13.87
N VAL A 120 -8.98 -2.95 15.02
CA VAL A 120 -9.30 -3.91 16.08
C VAL A 120 -10.75 -3.75 16.57
N LEU A 121 -11.22 -2.51 16.73
CA LEU A 121 -12.61 -2.23 17.10
C LEU A 121 -13.58 -2.79 16.05
N LYS A 122 -13.33 -2.54 14.76
CA LYS A 122 -14.17 -3.06 13.67
C LYS A 122 -14.20 -4.58 13.62
N LEU A 123 -13.05 -5.22 13.86
CA LEU A 123 -12.96 -6.68 13.94
C LEU A 123 -13.82 -7.25 15.07
N PHE A 124 -13.80 -6.61 16.26
CA PHE A 124 -14.63 -7.06 17.38
C PHE A 124 -16.12 -6.74 17.24
N GLU A 125 -16.45 -5.70 16.48
CA GLU A 125 -17.83 -5.34 16.14
C GLU A 125 -18.41 -6.25 15.03
N GLY A 126 -17.59 -7.12 14.44
CA GLY A 126 -17.98 -7.97 13.31
C GLY A 126 -18.14 -7.18 12.01
N GLU A 127 -17.60 -5.97 11.94
CA GLU A 127 -17.68 -5.07 10.80
C GLU A 127 -16.54 -5.34 9.80
N TYR A 128 -16.38 -6.60 9.39
CA TYR A 128 -15.24 -7.06 8.59
C TYR A 128 -15.11 -6.36 7.24
N GLU A 129 -16.22 -6.03 6.59
CA GLU A 129 -16.19 -5.26 5.33
C GLU A 129 -15.60 -3.85 5.53
N GLN A 130 -15.83 -3.24 6.69
CA GLN A 130 -15.31 -1.92 7.03
C GLN A 130 -13.84 -2.01 7.44
N ALA A 131 -13.48 -3.06 8.19
CA ALA A 131 -12.10 -3.41 8.49
C ALA A 131 -11.28 -3.62 7.21
N CYS A 132 -11.81 -4.35 6.22
CA CYS A 132 -11.21 -4.49 4.89
C CYS A 132 -11.03 -3.16 4.16
N GLY A 133 -11.96 -2.21 4.38
CA GLY A 133 -11.78 -0.81 4.03
C GLY A 133 -10.45 -0.27 4.49
N MET A 134 -10.08 -0.47 5.74
CA MET A 134 -8.89 0.14 6.33
C MET A 134 -7.57 -0.45 5.83
N LEU A 135 -7.61 -1.54 5.07
CA LEU A 135 -6.45 -2.28 4.60
C LEU A 135 -6.17 -2.04 3.12
N VAL A 136 -4.90 -2.14 2.76
CA VAL A 136 -4.45 -2.30 1.38
C VAL A 136 -3.37 -3.36 1.36
N PHE A 137 -3.35 -4.19 0.32
CA PHE A 137 -2.48 -5.36 0.25
C PHE A 137 -1.41 -5.14 -0.82
N ALA A 138 -0.14 -5.36 -0.47
CA ALA A 138 0.93 -5.41 -1.47
C ALA A 138 1.04 -6.81 -2.06
N LYS A 139 0.89 -6.92 -3.39
CA LYS A 139 1.02 -8.18 -4.12
C LYS A 139 1.76 -7.97 -5.43
N ASN A 140 2.91 -8.63 -5.59
CA ASN A 140 3.75 -8.56 -6.81
C ASN A 140 4.12 -7.12 -7.25
N GLY A 141 4.22 -6.18 -6.30
CA GLY A 141 4.52 -4.78 -6.58
C GLY A 141 3.27 -3.89 -6.79
N ASP A 142 2.09 -4.47 -6.87
CA ASP A 142 0.82 -3.73 -6.92
C ASP A 142 0.26 -3.49 -5.52
N LEU A 143 -0.42 -2.36 -5.34
CA LEU A 143 -1.25 -2.07 -4.17
C LEU A 143 -2.70 -2.39 -4.49
N LEU A 144 -3.32 -3.23 -3.67
CA LEU A 144 -4.66 -3.75 -3.91
C LEU A 144 -5.61 -3.39 -2.78
N ARG A 145 -6.69 -2.71 -3.14
CA ARG A 145 -7.82 -2.43 -2.28
C ARG A 145 -8.78 -3.60 -2.27
N ALA A 146 -9.25 -3.94 -1.09
CA ALA A 146 -10.23 -5.00 -0.92
C ALA A 146 -11.65 -4.48 -0.63
N ASP A 147 -11.84 -3.17 -0.57
CA ASP A 147 -13.15 -2.53 -0.33
C ASP A 147 -13.95 -2.24 -1.60
N VAL A 148 -13.46 -2.70 -2.76
CA VAL A 148 -14.18 -2.66 -4.02
C VAL A 148 -15.33 -3.67 -4.03
N PRO A 149 -16.48 -3.37 -4.65
CA PRO A 149 -17.66 -4.24 -4.63
C PRO A 149 -17.40 -5.72 -4.98
N GLU A 150 -16.44 -5.96 -5.87
CA GLU A 150 -16.06 -7.28 -6.38
C GLU A 150 -15.28 -8.12 -5.35
N LEU A 151 -14.55 -7.47 -4.44
CA LEU A 151 -13.67 -8.14 -3.45
C LEU A 151 -14.15 -7.98 -2.01
N LYS A 152 -15.04 -7.02 -1.73
CA LYS A 152 -15.44 -6.62 -0.37
C LYS A 152 -15.93 -7.80 0.48
N SER A 153 -16.79 -8.65 -0.08
CA SER A 153 -17.33 -9.81 0.62
C SER A 153 -16.28 -10.91 0.81
N LEU A 154 -15.42 -11.14 -0.19
CA LEU A 154 -14.33 -12.10 -0.12
C LEU A 154 -13.31 -11.71 0.95
N CYS A 155 -12.96 -10.43 1.02
CA CYS A 155 -12.08 -9.92 2.07
C CYS A 155 -12.71 -10.06 3.45
N ALA A 156 -13.98 -9.70 3.61
CA ALA A 156 -14.67 -9.83 4.89
C ALA A 156 -14.69 -11.30 5.37
N GLN A 157 -14.98 -12.24 4.47
CA GLN A 157 -14.97 -13.67 4.77
C GLN A 157 -13.58 -14.17 5.16
N GLU A 158 -12.55 -13.82 4.39
CA GLU A 158 -11.16 -14.23 4.66
C GLU A 158 -10.66 -13.63 5.98
N LEU A 159 -11.01 -12.37 6.25
CA LEU A 159 -10.65 -11.69 7.50
C LEU A 159 -11.36 -12.33 8.70
N GLU A 160 -12.66 -12.62 8.59
CA GLU A 160 -13.39 -13.35 9.63
C GLU A 160 -12.77 -14.72 9.91
N GLU A 161 -12.47 -15.49 8.84
CA GLU A 161 -11.86 -16.81 8.96
C GLU A 161 -10.47 -16.75 9.62
N ASN A 162 -9.63 -15.80 9.22
CA ASN A 162 -8.31 -15.60 9.79
C ASN A 162 -8.36 -15.15 11.25
N ILE A 163 -9.33 -14.32 11.62
CA ILE A 163 -9.53 -13.94 13.02
C ILE A 163 -9.95 -15.15 13.85
N GLN A 164 -10.93 -15.93 13.37
CA GLN A 164 -11.42 -17.11 14.09
C GLN A 164 -10.33 -18.19 14.25
N LYS A 165 -9.47 -18.38 13.26
CA LYS A 165 -8.41 -19.41 13.27
C LYS A 165 -7.07 -18.92 13.81
N GLY A 166 -6.86 -17.60 13.86
CA GLY A 166 -5.60 -16.98 14.21
C GLY A 166 -5.42 -16.74 15.70
N GLU A 167 -4.26 -16.16 16.05
CA GLU A 167 -3.90 -15.87 17.44
C GLU A 167 -4.86 -14.87 18.11
N ILE A 168 -5.45 -13.97 17.31
CA ILE A 168 -6.39 -12.94 17.76
C ILE A 168 -7.64 -13.55 18.43
N SER A 169 -8.18 -14.69 17.96
CA SER A 169 -9.32 -15.32 18.64
C SER A 169 -8.96 -15.94 19.99
N SER A 170 -7.67 -16.22 20.23
CA SER A 170 -7.20 -16.84 21.47
C SER A 170 -6.81 -15.82 22.55
N MET A 171 -6.62 -14.56 22.18
CA MET A 171 -6.23 -13.49 23.09
C MET A 171 -7.44 -12.78 23.72
N PRO A 172 -7.36 -12.35 24.99
CA PRO A 172 -8.42 -11.54 25.60
C PRO A 172 -8.62 -10.24 24.83
N LYS A 173 -9.89 -9.82 24.68
CA LYS A 173 -10.25 -8.57 24.01
C LYS A 173 -9.52 -7.37 24.61
N GLU A 174 -9.46 -7.31 25.94
CA GLU A 174 -8.79 -6.22 26.67
C GLU A 174 -7.31 -6.14 26.32
N LYS A 175 -6.67 -7.30 26.12
CA LYS A 175 -5.26 -7.37 25.77
C LYS A 175 -5.01 -6.85 24.35
N ILE A 176 -5.83 -7.28 23.39
CA ILE A 176 -5.73 -6.82 21.99
C ILE A 176 -6.03 -5.31 21.90
N MET A 177 -6.99 -4.81 22.69
CA MET A 177 -7.27 -3.37 22.79
C MET A 177 -6.12 -2.57 23.41
N GLU A 178 -5.44 -3.13 24.41
CA GLU A 178 -4.24 -2.53 25.01
C GLU A 178 -3.06 -2.53 24.02
N ASP A 179 -2.86 -3.62 23.30
CA ASP A 179 -1.78 -3.77 22.30
C ASP A 179 -2.02 -2.91 21.05
N SER A 180 -3.27 -2.54 20.79
CA SER A 180 -3.65 -1.59 19.74
C SER A 180 -3.80 -0.15 20.23
N ASP A 181 -3.51 0.18 21.50
CA ASP A 181 -3.59 1.56 21.99
C ASP A 181 -2.68 2.49 21.17
N PRO A 182 -3.21 3.58 20.57
CA PRO A 182 -2.45 4.48 19.72
C PRO A 182 -1.19 5.05 20.39
N LYS A 183 -1.17 5.18 21.72
CA LYS A 183 -0.01 5.69 22.48
C LYS A 183 1.20 4.76 22.43
N ARG A 184 0.98 3.48 22.13
CA ARG A 184 2.06 2.50 21.97
C ARG A 184 2.71 2.58 20.60
N PHE A 185 2.03 3.21 19.64
CA PHE A 185 2.55 3.38 18.29
C PHE A 185 3.27 4.72 18.16
N THR A 186 4.36 4.71 17.40
CA THR A 186 4.98 5.89 16.80
C THR A 186 5.01 5.65 15.30
N LEU A 187 4.80 6.70 14.51
CA LEU A 187 4.91 6.64 13.06
C LEU A 187 6.09 7.48 12.61
N HIS A 188 6.90 6.91 11.72
CA HIS A 188 8.03 7.60 11.09
C HIS A 188 7.72 7.78 9.61
N ASP A 189 7.61 9.03 9.17
CA ASP A 189 7.36 9.37 7.76
C ASP A 189 8.59 9.00 6.92
N ASN A 190 8.39 8.23 5.86
CA ASN A 190 9.43 7.82 4.94
C ASN A 190 9.64 8.84 3.81
N GLY A 191 8.75 9.84 3.68
CA GLY A 191 8.85 10.92 2.69
C GLY A 191 8.37 10.56 1.29
N ASP A 192 7.76 9.38 1.14
CA ASP A 192 7.30 8.80 -0.12
C ASP A 192 5.81 8.44 -0.09
N GLY A 193 5.03 9.05 0.81
CA GLY A 193 3.63 8.69 1.03
C GLY A 193 3.40 7.51 1.96
N THR A 194 4.48 6.90 2.48
CA THR A 194 4.41 5.82 3.46
C THR A 194 4.98 6.25 4.81
N ALA A 195 4.52 5.60 5.88
CA ALA A 195 5.15 5.70 7.19
C ALA A 195 5.29 4.34 7.84
N THR A 196 6.36 4.17 8.60
CA THR A 196 6.68 2.93 9.31
C THR A 196 6.06 2.98 10.70
N PHE A 197 5.27 1.95 11.07
CA PHE A 197 4.78 1.79 12.43
C PHE A 197 5.91 1.27 13.32
N GLU A 198 6.06 1.85 14.50
CA GLU A 198 6.89 1.34 15.59
C GLU A 198 6.00 1.18 16.82
N ARG A 199 5.98 -0.01 17.43
CA ARG A 199 5.22 -0.30 18.65
C ARG A 199 6.20 -0.50 19.81
N ASP A 200 6.12 0.36 20.82
CA ASP A 200 6.98 0.33 22.02
C ASP A 200 8.49 0.23 21.74
N GLY A 201 8.99 0.88 20.69
CA GLY A 201 10.41 0.81 20.32
C GLY A 201 10.75 -0.19 19.22
N GLU A 202 9.81 -1.05 18.82
CA GLU A 202 10.02 -2.11 17.84
C GLU A 202 9.27 -1.83 16.53
N VAL A 203 10.00 -1.89 15.41
CA VAL A 203 9.41 -1.70 14.08
C VAL A 203 8.38 -2.80 13.81
N SER A 204 7.15 -2.39 13.49
CA SER A 204 6.07 -3.30 13.09
C SER A 204 6.24 -3.75 11.65
N GLY A 205 5.64 -4.90 11.31
CA GLY A 205 5.61 -5.39 9.93
C GLY A 205 4.68 -4.59 9.03
N GLU A 206 3.65 -3.94 9.58
CA GLU A 206 2.74 -3.10 8.82
C GLU A 206 3.28 -1.69 8.59
N LYS A 207 2.81 -1.05 7.53
CA LYS A 207 3.09 0.36 7.22
C LYS A 207 1.79 1.14 7.08
N LEU A 208 1.85 2.45 7.27
CA LEU A 208 0.82 3.37 6.84
C LEU A 208 1.11 3.79 5.40
N VAL A 209 0.08 3.90 4.57
CA VAL A 209 0.21 4.45 3.22
C VAL A 209 -0.90 5.45 2.92
N ARG A 210 -0.57 6.51 2.15
CA ARG A 210 -1.54 7.38 1.51
C ARG A 210 -1.75 6.96 0.06
N LEU A 211 -3.00 6.67 -0.29
CA LEU A 211 -3.37 6.37 -1.66
C LEU A 211 -3.67 7.65 -2.45
N ASP A 212 -3.70 7.55 -3.78
CA ASP A 212 -3.99 8.63 -4.71
C ASP A 212 -5.41 9.23 -4.58
N ASP A 213 -6.32 8.50 -3.95
CA ASP A 213 -7.65 9.01 -3.54
C ASP A 213 -7.63 9.82 -2.22
N GLY A 214 -6.45 10.00 -1.63
CA GLY A 214 -6.24 10.71 -0.37
C GLY A 214 -6.55 9.88 0.88
N SER A 215 -6.93 8.61 0.75
CA SER A 215 -7.19 7.74 1.90
C SER A 215 -5.90 7.26 2.56
N LEU A 216 -5.93 7.17 3.90
CA LEU A 216 -4.88 6.54 4.70
C LEU A 216 -5.29 5.10 5.01
N ARG A 217 -4.41 4.15 4.74
CA ARG A 217 -4.67 2.72 4.91
C ARG A 217 -3.48 2.03 5.59
N ILE A 218 -3.74 0.92 6.27
CA ILE A 218 -2.69 0.02 6.76
C ILE A 218 -2.29 -0.90 5.59
N LEU A 219 -1.03 -0.85 5.21
CA LEU A 219 -0.44 -1.73 4.22
C LEU A 219 -0.05 -3.06 4.86
N ILE A 220 -0.61 -4.14 4.32
CA ILE A 220 -0.24 -5.50 4.65
C ILE A 220 0.66 -6.05 3.53
N GLU A 221 1.91 -6.34 3.88
CA GLU A 221 2.88 -6.97 2.98
C GLU A 221 2.83 -8.50 3.10
N GLY A 222 3.02 -9.21 1.99
CA GLY A 222 3.18 -10.68 2.01
C GLY A 222 1.88 -11.50 1.99
N PHE A 223 0.78 -10.91 1.50
CA PHE A 223 -0.50 -11.59 1.30
C PHE A 223 -0.52 -12.48 0.03
#